data_AF-A0A6N9ETT0-F1
#
_entry.id   AF-A0A6N9ETT0-F1
#
_cell.length_a   1.000
_cell.length_b   1.000
_cell.length_c   1.000
_cell.angle_alpha   90.00
_cell.angle_beta   90.00
_cell.angle_gamma   90.00
#
_symmetry.space_group_name_H-M   'P 1'
#
loop_
_entity.id
_entity.type
_entity.pdbx_description
1 polymer ?
#
loop_
_entity_poly.entity_id
_entity_poly.type
_entity_poly.pdbx_seq_one_letter_code
_entity_poly.pdbx_strand_id
1 'polypeptide(L)'
;MSAERRRRRPRETVAAKPSGPVQPPWRLHERRFEPTLVVSEDELEAIHQASLTVLRDTGMDFLHPTARRMWSEAGAKVDGDRVRFDPEMVIELVASAPSEFVLHAPDPARHLPMGGRSVAFASVASPPNVADRAGGRRTGNREDFRRLVMLGEVLNSVAFQGGYPVEPVDVHASVR
;
A
#
# COMPACT_ATOMS: atom_id res chain seq x y z
N MET A 1 36.10 19.99 -61.89
CA MET A 1 35.37 20.40 -60.67
C MET A 1 34.59 19.20 -60.15
N SER A 2 34.96 18.65 -59.00
CA SER A 2 34.06 17.79 -58.22
C SER A 2 34.53 17.86 -56.76
N ALA A 3 33.76 18.56 -55.93
CA ALA A 3 34.05 18.73 -54.51
C ALA A 3 33.36 17.61 -53.73
N GLU A 4 34.16 16.76 -53.10
CA GLU A 4 33.70 15.59 -52.34
C GLU A 4 32.99 16.05 -51.05
N ARG A 5 31.70 15.73 -50.95
CA ARG A 5 30.82 16.18 -49.87
C ARG A 5 31.06 15.31 -48.63
N ARG A 6 31.85 15.83 -47.70
CA ARG A 6 32.18 15.18 -46.41
C ARG A 6 30.90 14.89 -45.60
N ARG A 7 30.50 13.61 -45.52
CA ARG A 7 29.36 13.13 -44.71
C ARG A 7 29.61 13.45 -43.22
N ARG A 8 28.74 14.27 -42.63
CA ARG A 8 28.67 14.49 -41.18
C ARG A 8 28.25 13.20 -40.49
N ARG A 9 29.06 12.71 -39.54
CA ARG A 9 28.68 11.62 -38.64
C ARG A 9 27.46 12.04 -37.80
N PRO A 10 26.52 11.13 -37.51
CA PRO A 10 25.43 11.42 -36.57
C PRO A 10 26.05 11.69 -35.20
N ARG A 11 25.58 12.75 -34.54
CA ARG A 11 25.89 13.04 -33.15
C ARG A 11 25.27 11.91 -32.33
N GLU A 12 26.08 11.06 -31.69
CA GLU A 12 25.58 10.20 -30.62
C GLU A 12 24.95 11.11 -29.56
N THR A 13 23.64 11.03 -29.43
CA THR A 13 22.92 11.53 -28.26
C THR A 13 23.40 10.72 -27.08
N VAL A 14 24.37 11.25 -26.35
CA VAL A 14 24.71 10.79 -25.01
C VAL A 14 23.44 10.93 -24.20
N ALA A 15 22.79 9.81 -23.88
CA ALA A 15 21.65 9.80 -22.97
C ALA A 15 22.06 10.56 -21.70
N ALA A 16 21.29 11.58 -21.34
CA ALA A 16 21.55 12.35 -20.12
C ALA A 16 21.65 11.37 -18.96
N LYS A 17 22.75 11.42 -18.19
CA LYS A 17 22.91 10.62 -16.98
C LYS A 17 21.66 10.86 -16.11
N PRO A 18 21.04 9.81 -15.54
CA PRO A 18 19.91 9.99 -14.64
C PRO A 18 20.30 10.98 -13.54
N SER A 19 19.57 12.09 -13.41
CA SER A 19 19.76 13.02 -12.30
C SER A 19 19.12 12.39 -11.06
N GLY A 20 19.90 11.68 -10.26
CA GLY A 20 19.38 11.01 -9.07
C GLY A 20 20.43 10.15 -8.37
N PRO A 21 20.08 9.60 -7.19
CA PRO A 21 20.94 8.64 -6.51
C PRO A 21 21.16 7.41 -7.41
N VAL A 22 22.32 6.78 -7.29
CA VAL A 22 22.57 5.46 -7.90
C VAL A 22 21.66 4.44 -7.22
N GLN A 23 20.87 3.72 -7.99
CA GLN A 23 19.88 2.76 -7.48
C GLN A 23 20.02 1.41 -8.15
N PRO A 24 19.75 0.29 -7.44
CA PRO A 24 19.53 -0.99 -8.08
C PRO A 24 18.37 -0.92 -9.08
N PRO A 25 18.34 -1.79 -10.10
CA PRO A 25 17.19 -1.89 -10.99
C PRO A 25 15.90 -2.19 -10.22
N TRP A 26 14.79 -1.64 -10.71
CA TRP A 26 13.45 -2.02 -10.26
C TRP A 26 13.25 -3.53 -10.38
N ARG A 27 12.62 -4.14 -9.38
CA ARG A 27 12.24 -5.55 -9.38
C ARG A 27 11.10 -5.81 -8.40
N LEU A 28 10.37 -6.88 -8.64
CA LEU A 28 9.49 -7.46 -7.64
C LEU A 28 10.35 -8.14 -6.56
N HIS A 29 9.95 -7.96 -5.30
CA HIS A 29 10.59 -8.61 -4.18
C HIS A 29 9.80 -9.82 -3.75
N GLU A 30 10.52 -10.88 -3.37
CA GLU A 30 9.94 -12.10 -2.84
C GLU A 30 10.66 -12.52 -1.57
N ARG A 31 9.92 -13.11 -0.64
CA ARG A 31 10.46 -13.71 0.57
C ARG A 31 11.35 -14.89 0.17
N ARG A 32 12.62 -14.88 0.59
CA ARG A 32 13.58 -15.97 0.30
C ARG A 32 13.61 -17.08 1.34
N PHE A 33 13.13 -16.80 2.55
CA PHE A 33 13.10 -17.74 3.66
C PHE A 33 11.65 -18.09 4.01
N GLU A 34 11.45 -19.19 4.72
CA GLU A 34 10.14 -19.44 5.31
C GLU A 34 9.85 -18.47 6.45
N PRO A 35 8.57 -18.13 6.71
CA PRO A 35 8.20 -17.37 7.89
C PRO A 35 8.73 -18.06 9.14
N THR A 36 9.35 -17.29 10.02
CA THR A 36 9.77 -17.80 11.32
C THR A 36 8.51 -18.04 12.16
N LEU A 37 8.33 -19.29 12.60
CA LEU A 37 7.26 -19.63 13.55
C LEU A 37 7.65 -19.08 14.92
N VAL A 38 6.87 -18.11 15.42
CA VAL A 38 7.12 -17.42 16.70
C VAL A 38 6.32 -18.05 17.85
N VAL A 39 5.26 -18.78 17.51
CA VAL A 39 4.36 -19.48 18.44
C VAL A 39 4.16 -20.92 17.95
N SER A 40 3.78 -21.83 18.84
CA SER A 40 3.42 -23.21 18.47
C SER A 40 2.06 -23.28 17.75
N GLU A 41 1.74 -24.43 17.18
CA GLU A 41 0.46 -24.64 16.46
C GLU A 41 -0.75 -24.52 17.39
N ASP A 42 -0.67 -25.04 18.61
CA ASP A 42 -1.72 -24.94 19.63
C ASP A 42 -1.87 -23.51 20.16
N GLU A 43 -0.79 -22.75 20.29
CA GLU A 43 -0.84 -21.32 20.62
C GLU A 43 -1.49 -20.51 19.49
N LEU A 44 -1.17 -20.80 18.23
CA LEU A 44 -1.79 -20.15 17.08
C LEU A 44 -3.29 -20.42 17.03
N GLU A 45 -3.71 -21.68 17.23
CA GLU A 45 -5.12 -22.06 17.29
C GLU A 45 -5.84 -21.39 18.46
N ALA A 46 -5.19 -21.31 19.63
CA ALA A 46 -5.75 -20.60 20.78
C ALA A 46 -5.99 -19.10 20.49
N ILE A 47 -5.08 -18.43 19.77
CA ILE A 47 -5.25 -17.04 19.33
C ILE A 47 -6.42 -16.92 18.34
N HIS A 48 -6.56 -17.88 17.41
CA HIS A 48 -7.66 -17.90 16.45
C HIS A 48 -9.02 -18.04 17.16
N GLN A 49 -9.17 -19.03 18.04
CA GLN A 49 -10.40 -19.26 18.81
C GLN A 49 -10.74 -18.11 19.77
N ALA A 50 -9.73 -17.51 20.39
CA ALA A 50 -9.91 -16.32 21.22
C ALA A 50 -10.43 -15.14 20.40
N SER A 51 -9.90 -14.93 19.19
CA SER A 51 -10.36 -13.87 18.28
C SER A 51 -11.81 -14.06 17.87
N LEU A 52 -12.21 -15.30 17.52
CA LEU A 52 -13.60 -15.63 17.21
C LEU A 52 -14.54 -15.42 18.41
N THR A 53 -14.09 -15.79 19.60
CA THR A 53 -14.84 -15.56 20.85
C THR A 53 -15.06 -14.06 21.10
N VAL A 54 -14.05 -13.22 20.88
CA VAL A 54 -14.19 -11.76 20.98
C VAL A 54 -15.22 -11.23 19.98
N LEU A 55 -15.16 -11.66 18.71
CA LEU A 55 -16.11 -11.25 17.68
C LEU A 55 -17.55 -11.71 17.98
N ARG A 56 -17.72 -12.90 18.54
CA ARG A 56 -19.04 -13.46 18.93
C ARG A 56 -19.63 -12.78 20.15
N ASP A 57 -18.88 -12.69 21.25
CA ASP A 57 -19.42 -12.29 22.55
C ASP A 57 -19.36 -10.76 22.72
N THR A 58 -18.23 -10.16 22.32
CA THR A 58 -18.02 -8.70 22.42
C THR A 58 -18.52 -7.98 21.18
N GLY A 59 -18.13 -8.42 19.98
CA GLY A 59 -18.45 -7.77 18.70
C GLY A 59 -17.68 -6.48 18.44
N MET A 60 -18.11 -5.74 17.41
CA MET A 60 -17.50 -4.47 16.97
C MET A 60 -18.58 -3.43 16.63
N ASP A 61 -18.28 -2.15 16.86
CA ASP A 61 -19.20 -1.07 16.50
C ASP A 61 -19.06 -0.67 15.02
N PHE A 62 -20.17 -0.69 14.29
CA PHE A 62 -20.27 -0.23 12.90
C PHE A 62 -21.13 1.03 12.84
N LEU A 63 -20.48 2.18 12.85
CA LEU A 63 -21.18 3.47 12.86
C LEU A 63 -21.98 3.71 11.57
N HIS A 64 -21.51 3.18 10.44
CA HIS A 64 -22.16 3.36 9.14
C HIS A 64 -23.42 2.49 9.03
N PRO A 65 -24.62 3.08 8.85
CA PRO A 65 -25.89 2.32 8.85
C PRO A 65 -25.97 1.28 7.73
N THR A 66 -25.39 1.57 6.54
CA THR A 66 -25.34 0.58 5.45
C THR A 66 -24.50 -0.65 5.81
N ALA A 67 -23.39 -0.48 6.54
CA ALA A 67 -22.56 -1.61 6.93
C ALA A 67 -23.31 -2.52 7.92
N ARG A 68 -24.02 -1.92 8.88
CA ARG A 68 -24.89 -2.68 9.80
C ARG A 68 -25.99 -3.45 9.10
N ARG A 69 -26.63 -2.84 8.09
CA ARG A 69 -27.61 -3.53 7.26
C ARG A 69 -27.00 -4.72 6.53
N MET A 70 -25.86 -4.55 5.88
CA MET A 70 -25.16 -5.64 5.17
C MET A 70 -24.81 -6.78 6.13
N TRP A 71 -24.37 -6.46 7.36
CA TRP A 71 -24.11 -7.47 8.38
C TRP A 71 -25.36 -8.20 8.84
N SER A 72 -26.46 -7.48 9.07
CA SER A 72 -27.75 -8.09 9.41
C SER A 72 -28.26 -8.99 8.28
N GLU A 73 -28.10 -8.58 7.02
CA GLU A 73 -28.48 -9.35 5.83
C GLU A 73 -27.61 -10.61 5.69
N ALA A 74 -26.33 -10.53 6.08
CA ALA A 74 -25.42 -11.68 6.16
C ALA A 74 -25.70 -12.61 7.36
N GLY A 75 -26.59 -12.23 8.28
CA GLY A 75 -27.00 -13.03 9.44
C GLY A 75 -26.31 -12.68 10.76
N ALA A 76 -25.47 -11.64 10.79
CA ALA A 76 -24.83 -11.19 12.02
C ALA A 76 -25.86 -10.56 12.98
N LYS A 77 -25.60 -10.66 14.29
CA LYS A 77 -26.47 -10.08 15.32
C LYS A 77 -26.14 -8.62 15.51
N VAL A 78 -27.07 -7.74 15.13
CA VAL A 78 -26.92 -6.28 15.25
C VAL A 78 -27.77 -5.75 16.42
N ASP A 79 -27.15 -4.98 17.31
CA ASP A 79 -27.76 -4.33 18.47
C ASP A 79 -27.27 -2.87 18.56
N GLY A 80 -28.09 -1.93 18.07
CA GLY A 80 -27.68 -0.54 17.91
C GLY A 80 -26.53 -0.39 16.91
N ASP A 81 -25.38 0.11 17.38
CA ASP A 81 -24.15 0.20 16.59
C ASP A 81 -23.31 -1.09 16.66
N ARG A 82 -23.58 -1.97 17.63
CA ARG A 82 -22.79 -3.17 17.90
C ARG A 82 -23.19 -4.32 16.99
N VAL A 83 -22.23 -4.91 16.29
CA VAL A 83 -22.37 -6.12 15.48
C VAL A 83 -21.59 -7.27 16.11
N ARG A 84 -22.23 -8.42 16.29
CA ARG A 84 -21.64 -9.68 16.77
C ARG A 84 -21.76 -10.75 15.71
N PHE A 85 -20.73 -11.58 15.60
CA PHE A 85 -20.55 -12.50 14.48
C PHE A 85 -20.61 -13.95 14.95
N ASP A 86 -21.29 -14.79 14.19
CA ASP A 86 -21.14 -16.23 14.36
C ASP A 86 -19.73 -16.66 13.91
N PRO A 87 -18.99 -17.49 14.68
CA PRO A 87 -17.66 -17.93 14.28
C PRO A 87 -17.60 -18.62 12.90
N GLU A 88 -18.60 -19.44 12.55
CA GLU A 88 -18.64 -20.15 11.28
C GLU A 88 -18.79 -19.15 10.12
N MET A 89 -19.66 -18.14 10.28
CA MET A 89 -19.82 -17.06 9.32
C MET A 89 -18.50 -16.32 9.08
N VAL A 90 -17.72 -16.02 10.11
CA VAL A 90 -16.42 -15.35 9.95
C VAL A 90 -15.47 -16.20 9.11
N ILE A 91 -15.40 -17.51 9.41
CA ILE A 91 -14.55 -18.45 8.68
C ILE A 91 -14.97 -18.55 7.21
N GLU A 92 -16.27 -18.70 6.93
CA GLU A 92 -16.82 -18.75 5.57
C GLU A 92 -16.52 -17.49 4.76
N LEU A 93 -16.71 -16.31 5.37
CA LEU A 93 -16.42 -15.04 4.71
C LEU A 93 -14.92 -14.87 4.43
N VAL A 94 -14.05 -15.22 5.37
CA VAL A 94 -12.59 -15.19 5.16
C VAL A 94 -12.17 -16.14 4.04
N ALA A 95 -12.78 -17.33 3.96
CA ALA A 95 -12.48 -18.32 2.91
C ALA A 95 -12.85 -17.83 1.50
N SER A 96 -13.77 -16.87 1.37
CA SER A 96 -14.12 -16.25 0.08
C SER A 96 -13.06 -15.27 -0.43
N ALA A 97 -12.13 -14.83 0.43
CA ALA A 97 -11.08 -13.91 0.05
C ALA A 97 -9.99 -14.61 -0.79
N PRO A 98 -9.51 -14.01 -1.89
CA PRO A 98 -8.43 -14.59 -2.68
C PRO A 98 -7.13 -14.60 -1.88
N SER A 99 -6.38 -15.70 -1.95
CA SER A 99 -5.05 -15.81 -1.33
C SER A 99 -3.98 -14.97 -2.04
N GLU A 100 -4.20 -14.68 -3.34
CA GLU A 100 -3.33 -13.85 -4.17
C GLU A 100 -4.14 -13.01 -5.16
N PHE A 101 -3.69 -11.78 -5.42
CA PHE A 101 -4.26 -10.89 -6.43
C PHE A 101 -3.21 -9.93 -6.98
N VAL A 102 -3.54 -9.18 -8.04
CA VAL A 102 -2.62 -8.18 -8.63
C VAL A 102 -3.16 -6.79 -8.38
N LEU A 103 -2.33 -5.93 -7.79
CA LEU A 103 -2.54 -4.48 -7.77
C LEU A 103 -2.03 -3.89 -9.09
N HIS A 104 -2.97 -3.41 -9.91
CA HIS A 104 -2.67 -2.86 -11.22
C HIS A 104 -2.16 -1.42 -11.15
N ALA A 105 -1.16 -1.12 -11.98
CA ALA A 105 -0.56 0.18 -12.14
C ALA A 105 -0.80 0.68 -13.58
N PRO A 106 -0.76 2.00 -13.83
CA PRO A 106 -0.91 2.53 -15.18
C PRO A 106 0.14 1.99 -16.17
N ASP A 107 1.37 1.77 -15.68
CA ASP A 107 2.40 1.02 -16.41
C ASP A 107 2.30 -0.47 -16.01
N PRO A 108 1.95 -1.38 -16.94
CA PRO A 108 1.88 -2.80 -16.66
C PRO A 108 3.19 -3.41 -16.14
N ALA A 109 4.34 -2.80 -16.45
CA ALA A 109 5.65 -3.22 -15.91
C ALA A 109 5.77 -2.98 -14.38
N ARG A 110 4.84 -2.22 -13.80
CA ARG A 110 4.73 -1.94 -12.36
C ARG A 110 3.53 -2.62 -11.69
N HIS A 111 2.89 -3.60 -12.34
CA HIS A 111 1.92 -4.45 -11.65
C HIS A 111 2.56 -5.13 -10.43
N LEU A 112 1.84 -5.14 -9.31
CA LEU A 112 2.31 -5.72 -8.06
C LEU A 112 1.49 -6.96 -7.70
N PRO A 113 2.08 -8.16 -7.68
CA PRO A 113 1.44 -9.31 -7.07
C PRO A 113 1.37 -9.12 -5.55
N MET A 114 0.22 -9.44 -4.98
CA MET A 114 -0.09 -9.36 -3.55
C MET A 114 -0.44 -10.76 -3.06
N GLY A 115 0.15 -11.18 -1.94
CA GLY A 115 0.00 -12.53 -1.40
C GLY A 115 1.18 -13.46 -1.73
N GLY A 116 1.04 -14.72 -1.34
CA GLY A 116 2.06 -15.76 -1.54
C GLY A 116 3.41 -15.38 -0.92
N ARG A 117 4.45 -15.35 -1.76
CA ARG A 117 5.81 -14.93 -1.36
C ARG A 117 6.12 -13.48 -1.70
N SER A 118 5.20 -12.77 -2.35
CA SER A 118 5.43 -11.40 -2.83
C SER A 118 5.63 -10.44 -1.66
N VAL A 119 6.57 -9.51 -1.82
CA VAL A 119 6.85 -8.44 -0.88
C VAL A 119 6.80 -7.12 -1.63
N ALA A 120 5.96 -6.20 -1.15
CA ALA A 120 5.87 -4.85 -1.69
C ALA A 120 6.19 -3.84 -0.59
N PHE A 121 7.09 -2.90 -0.89
CA PHE A 121 7.43 -1.80 0.02
C PHE A 121 6.63 -0.56 -0.36
N ALA A 122 5.75 -0.10 0.53
CA ALA A 122 4.98 1.12 0.30
C ALA A 122 5.68 2.34 0.89
N SER A 123 5.32 3.54 0.40
CA SER A 123 5.60 4.77 1.13
C SER A 123 4.82 4.84 2.46
N VAL A 124 5.29 5.69 3.36
CA VAL A 124 4.53 6.06 4.57
C VAL A 124 3.17 6.65 4.18
N ALA A 125 2.15 6.43 5.01
CA ALA A 125 0.80 6.93 4.78
C ALA A 125 0.31 7.80 5.96
N SER A 126 -0.23 8.96 5.63
CA SER A 126 -0.94 9.94 6.46
C SER A 126 -0.20 10.60 7.64
N PRO A 127 1.13 10.85 7.60
CA PRO A 127 1.74 11.67 8.64
C PRO A 127 1.23 13.12 8.54
N PRO A 128 0.86 13.77 9.66
CA PRO A 128 0.38 15.16 9.64
C PRO A 128 1.50 16.20 9.47
N ASN A 129 2.76 15.76 9.55
CA ASN A 129 3.93 16.62 9.51
C ASN A 129 5.00 16.01 8.60
N VAL A 130 5.81 16.88 8.01
CA VAL A 130 6.99 16.53 7.21
C VAL A 130 8.21 17.21 7.82
N ALA A 131 9.39 16.62 7.60
CA ALA A 131 10.64 17.23 7.98
C ALA A 131 11.69 17.06 6.88
N ASP A 132 12.53 18.07 6.71
CA ASP A 132 13.74 17.98 5.91
C ASP A 132 14.86 18.81 6.56
N ARG A 133 16.07 18.74 5.99
CA ARG A 133 17.26 19.40 6.52
C ARG A 133 17.21 20.94 6.44
N ALA A 134 16.47 21.51 5.49
CA ALA A 134 16.45 22.95 5.24
C ALA A 134 15.35 23.66 6.04
N GLY A 135 14.14 23.11 6.04
CA GLY A 135 12.94 23.69 6.66
C GLY A 135 12.57 23.08 8.01
N GLY A 136 13.30 22.06 8.49
CA GLY A 136 12.98 21.37 9.73
C GLY A 136 11.60 20.71 9.69
N ARG A 137 11.04 20.43 10.87
CA ARG A 137 9.69 19.86 11.00
C ARG A 137 8.63 20.93 10.81
N ARG A 138 7.64 20.66 9.96
CA ARG A 138 6.50 21.53 9.67
C ARG A 138 5.24 20.71 9.42
N THR A 139 4.09 21.37 9.53
CA THR A 139 2.81 20.79 9.14
C THR A 139 2.81 20.47 7.65
N GLY A 140 2.21 19.33 7.28
CA GLY A 140 2.11 18.93 5.89
C GLY A 140 1.35 19.93 5.03
N ASN A 141 1.75 20.04 3.77
CA ASN A 141 1.12 20.93 2.79
C ASN A 141 1.16 20.28 1.40
N ARG A 142 0.42 20.83 0.45
CA ARG A 142 0.30 20.30 -0.91
C ARG A 142 1.64 20.23 -1.65
N GLU A 143 2.53 21.18 -1.39
CA GLU A 143 3.83 21.22 -2.03
C GLU A 143 4.70 20.03 -1.59
N ASP A 144 4.73 19.76 -0.29
CA ASP A 144 5.47 18.64 0.28
C ASP A 144 4.83 17.30 -0.07
N PHE A 145 3.50 17.21 -0.09
CA PHE A 145 2.79 16.06 -0.64
C PHE A 145 3.28 15.74 -2.06
N ARG A 146 3.28 16.74 -2.96
CA ARG A 146 3.72 16.57 -4.34
C ARG A 146 5.18 16.13 -4.42
N ARG A 147 6.07 16.76 -3.63
CA ARG A 147 7.50 16.39 -3.57
C ARG A 147 7.70 14.94 -3.16
N LEU A 148 6.98 14.48 -2.14
CA LEU A 148 7.11 13.13 -1.62
C LEU A 148 6.51 12.08 -2.58
N VAL A 149 5.41 12.39 -3.25
CA VAL A 149 4.87 11.53 -4.32
C VAL A 149 5.90 11.37 -5.45
N MET A 150 6.48 12.47 -5.93
CA MET A 150 7.53 12.43 -6.96
C MET A 150 8.78 11.69 -6.46
N LEU A 151 9.17 11.88 -5.20
CA LEU A 151 10.30 11.17 -4.61
C LEU A 151 10.05 9.66 -4.60
N GLY A 152 8.87 9.21 -4.18
CA GLY A 152 8.52 7.79 -4.18
C GLY A 152 8.50 7.19 -5.59
N GLU A 153 8.09 7.95 -6.61
CA GLU A 153 8.10 7.48 -8.01
C GLU A 153 9.53 7.24 -8.56
N VAL A 154 10.48 8.07 -8.12
CA VAL A 154 11.90 7.98 -8.51
C VAL A 154 12.63 6.84 -7.80
N LEU A 155 12.13 6.39 -6.63
CA LEU A 155 12.78 5.38 -5.82
C LEU A 155 12.37 3.95 -6.24
N ASN A 156 13.31 3.20 -6.79
CA ASN A 156 13.10 1.78 -7.16
C ASN A 156 12.87 0.87 -5.96
N SER A 157 13.10 1.35 -4.73
CA SER A 157 12.79 0.63 -3.50
C SER A 157 11.35 0.84 -3.02
N VAL A 158 10.62 1.81 -3.59
CA VAL A 158 9.23 2.09 -3.24
C VAL A 158 8.34 1.55 -4.35
N ALA A 159 7.56 0.54 -4.02
CA ALA A 159 6.72 -0.16 -4.99
C ALA A 159 5.44 0.58 -5.33
N PHE A 160 4.81 1.22 -4.35
CA PHE A 160 3.60 2.00 -4.53
C PHE A 160 3.43 3.04 -3.43
N GLN A 161 2.53 3.99 -3.65
CA GLN A 161 2.10 4.94 -2.63
C GLN A 161 1.03 4.30 -1.75
N GLY A 162 1.31 4.11 -0.46
CA GLY A 162 0.38 3.47 0.48
C GLY A 162 -0.79 4.36 0.93
N GLY A 163 -0.81 5.62 0.49
CA GLY A 163 -1.74 6.65 0.90
C GLY A 163 -1.13 8.03 0.70
N TYR A 164 -1.43 8.97 1.58
CA TYR A 164 -0.86 10.31 1.51
C TYR A 164 0.53 10.30 2.16
N PRO A 165 1.63 10.57 1.44
CA PRO A 165 2.95 10.57 2.06
C PRO A 165 3.14 11.68 3.11
N VAL A 166 2.27 12.70 3.09
CA VAL A 166 2.01 13.66 4.18
C VAL A 166 0.64 14.27 3.98
N GLU A 167 -0.10 14.60 5.03
CA GLU A 167 -1.40 15.28 4.92
C GLU A 167 -1.26 16.73 4.38
N PRO A 168 -1.86 17.08 3.23
CA PRO A 168 -1.81 18.45 2.69
C PRO A 168 -2.86 19.34 3.36
N VAL A 169 -2.62 19.76 4.61
CA VAL A 169 -3.65 20.43 5.42
C VAL A 169 -3.97 21.86 4.99
N ASP A 170 -3.15 22.44 4.12
CA ASP A 170 -3.39 23.71 3.44
C ASP A 170 -4.50 23.61 2.37
N VAL A 171 -4.95 22.40 2.06
CA VAL A 171 -6.12 22.14 1.22
C VAL A 171 -7.30 21.70 2.09
N HIS A 172 -8.48 22.26 1.82
CA HIS A 172 -9.69 21.95 2.57
C HIS A 172 -10.01 20.45 2.51
N ALA A 173 -10.43 19.86 3.64
CA ALA A 173 -10.61 18.41 3.78
C ALA A 173 -11.55 17.77 2.75
N SER A 174 -12.51 18.53 2.22
CA SER A 174 -13.47 18.04 1.24
C SER A 174 -12.94 17.94 -0.20
N VAL A 175 -11.76 18.51 -0.48
CA VAL A 175 -11.19 18.59 -1.85
C VAL A 175 -9.70 18.29 -1.91
N ARG A 176 -9.09 17.93 -0.78
CA ARG A 176 -7.68 17.56 -0.70
C ARG A 176 -7.44 16.13 -1.16
#